data_AF-A0A7S1Q2G0-F1
#
_entry.id   AF-A0A7S1Q2G0-F1
#
_cell.length_a   1.000
_cell.length_b   1.000
_cell.length_c   1.000
_cell.angle_alpha   90.00
_cell.angle_beta   90.00
_cell.angle_gamma   90.00
#
_symmetry.space_group_name_H-M   'P 1'
#
loop_
_entity.id
_entity.type
_entity.pdbx_description
1 polymer ?
#
loop_
_entity_poly.entity_id
_entity_poly.type
_entity_poly.pdbx_seq_one_letter_code
_entity_poly.pdbx_strand_id
1 'polypeptide(L)'
;RHAMTDLSPSSLAVKDQAVREAAFARAQESAQQLAAAVELAAVQVPKLKAVQLSNNGGSLIGYARVEELLQVNQVLERLSLDQSDHRGLENGLKSLLTTLPINSSLRSLSLANCRLGSAGVIDLAKAMAFNQTLESLCIRGNQFGEEAATALAAVLATTAKSLKQLNLGSCHLDDPSGAAIANSLADNTTLEVLNLRDNSLGEATGRTLNTALRGHTTLLQLPLELNSIDLRWLGQIKKMLDRNLQLKEKARPQKYQKRIDELVECQREVSTLTETIKRNSRLKVEVQSKQDALMKELEEARIEELTRIKELERKLAEVDEDRGNVDKEILAVSREMQQVISEGEYEATQLNLGINKVEERIRQCEKHMVTSRKQLDQFEGQAGEELNALREELEKAEKARSSAELLAAAAQRNLDTFSSSVKAIREDLAGGD
;
A
#
# COMPACT_ATOMS: atom_id res chain seq x y z
N ARG A 1 26.13 77.72 30.40
CA ARG A 1 25.46 77.51 31.71
C ARG A 1 23.99 77.87 31.53
N HIS A 2 23.12 76.89 31.76
CA HIS A 2 21.64 76.91 31.85
C HIS A 2 20.81 77.46 30.67
N ALA A 3 20.35 76.54 29.80
CA ALA A 3 19.00 76.54 29.19
C ALA A 3 18.88 75.32 28.26
N MET A 4 18.14 74.28 28.67
CA MET A 4 17.60 73.25 27.76
C MET A 4 16.23 72.78 28.27
N THR A 5 15.36 73.75 28.44
CA THR A 5 13.91 73.59 28.27
C THR A 5 13.57 74.44 27.05
N ASP A 6 12.74 73.93 26.14
CA ASP A 6 12.27 74.55 24.89
C ASP A 6 13.06 74.18 23.61
N LEU A 7 12.64 73.09 22.98
CA LEU A 7 12.80 72.90 21.54
C LEU A 7 11.44 73.12 20.87
N SER A 8 11.27 74.29 20.26
CA SER A 8 10.17 74.59 19.32
C SER A 8 10.61 74.32 17.86
N PRO A 9 9.68 74.19 16.89
CA PRO A 9 9.93 73.77 15.50
C PRO A 9 10.89 74.68 14.69
N SER A 10 11.31 75.80 15.26
CA SER A 10 12.06 76.86 14.60
C SER A 10 13.56 76.57 14.40
N SER A 11 14.13 75.55 15.07
CA SER A 11 15.58 75.29 15.11
C SER A 11 16.15 74.42 13.96
N LEU A 12 15.31 73.85 13.09
CA LEU A 12 15.72 72.92 12.02
C LEU A 12 16.05 73.64 10.71
N ALA A 13 17.28 74.03 10.33
CA ALA A 13 17.54 74.86 9.12
C ALA A 13 17.00 74.30 7.75
N VAL A 14 15.69 74.40 7.50
CA VAL A 14 14.90 73.98 6.35
C VAL A 14 13.76 74.99 6.24
N LYS A 15 13.59 75.60 5.06
CA LYS A 15 12.69 76.75 4.85
C LYS A 15 11.20 76.38 4.88
N ASP A 16 10.87 75.10 4.79
CA ASP A 16 9.49 74.62 4.68
C ASP A 16 8.99 74.03 6.01
N GLN A 17 7.94 74.63 6.56
CA GLN A 17 7.41 74.34 7.89
C GLN A 17 6.71 72.98 7.96
N ALA A 18 6.04 72.56 6.88
CA ALA A 18 5.37 71.26 6.81
C ALA A 18 6.39 70.09 6.82
N VAL A 19 7.56 70.29 6.19
CA VAL A 19 8.64 69.28 6.17
C VAL A 19 9.31 69.16 7.54
N ARG A 20 9.45 70.26 8.28
CA ARG A 20 9.96 70.27 9.67
C ARG A 20 9.04 69.51 10.61
N GLU A 21 7.73 69.81 10.57
CA GLU A 21 6.73 69.19 11.46
C GLU A 21 6.57 67.69 11.15
N ALA A 22 6.60 67.30 9.87
CA ALA A 22 6.59 65.90 9.47
C ALA A 22 7.88 65.14 9.86
N ALA A 23 9.06 65.79 9.78
CA ALA A 23 10.32 65.20 10.23
C ALA A 23 10.37 65.05 11.76
N PHE A 24 9.82 66.01 12.50
CA PHE A 24 9.70 65.96 13.95
C PHE A 24 8.72 64.86 14.41
N ALA A 25 7.56 64.74 13.76
CA ALA A 25 6.60 63.68 14.03
C ALA A 25 7.19 62.28 13.75
N ARG A 26 7.90 62.09 12.63
CA ARG A 26 8.61 60.84 12.32
C ARG A 26 9.73 60.54 13.32
N ALA A 27 10.48 61.55 13.76
CA ALA A 27 11.52 61.38 14.79
C ALA A 27 10.93 60.99 16.15
N GLN A 28 9.74 61.48 16.48
CA GLN A 28 9.05 61.17 17.73
C GLN A 28 8.41 59.77 17.71
N GLU A 29 7.83 59.36 16.58
CA GLU A 29 7.27 58.02 16.37
C GLU A 29 8.36 56.93 16.34
N SER A 30 9.49 57.19 15.67
CA SER A 30 10.66 56.29 15.69
C SER A 30 11.32 56.20 17.07
N ALA A 31 11.33 57.28 17.86
CA ALA A 31 11.79 57.25 19.25
C ALA A 31 10.90 56.38 20.15
N GLN A 32 9.58 56.44 19.98
CA GLN A 32 8.65 55.60 20.73
C GLN A 32 8.73 54.12 20.31
N GLN A 33 8.88 53.84 19.01
CA GLN A 33 9.10 52.49 18.51
C GLN A 33 10.42 51.88 19.01
N LEU A 34 11.49 52.67 19.07
CA LEU A 34 12.77 52.22 19.59
C LEU A 34 12.74 52.04 21.11
N ALA A 35 12.07 52.93 21.86
CA ALA A 35 11.85 52.74 23.29
C ALA A 35 11.08 51.45 23.58
N ALA A 36 9.99 51.19 22.85
CA ALA A 36 9.19 49.97 22.98
C ALA A 36 9.98 48.71 22.57
N ALA A 37 10.75 48.74 21.48
CA ALA A 37 11.55 47.61 21.03
C ALA A 37 12.70 47.27 22.00
N VAL A 38 13.36 48.29 22.56
CA VAL A 38 14.43 48.11 23.53
C VAL A 38 13.88 47.66 24.90
N GLU A 39 12.72 48.17 25.32
CA GLU A 39 12.06 47.73 26.55
C GLU A 39 11.59 46.27 26.47
N LEU A 40 11.04 45.86 25.33
CA LEU A 40 10.67 44.47 25.06
C LEU A 40 11.91 43.55 24.97
N ALA A 41 13.04 44.04 24.44
CA ALA A 41 14.30 43.32 24.37
C ALA A 41 15.06 43.24 25.72
N ALA A 42 14.96 44.26 26.58
CA ALA A 42 15.65 44.33 27.87
C ALA A 42 14.87 43.62 29.00
N VAL A 43 13.53 43.66 28.97
CA VAL A 43 12.68 43.15 30.07
C VAL A 43 12.04 41.78 29.76
N GLN A 44 11.71 41.47 28.49
CA GLN A 44 10.92 40.28 28.16
C GLN A 44 11.68 39.12 27.49
N VAL A 45 12.90 39.31 26.94
CA VAL A 45 13.55 38.29 26.10
C VAL A 45 15.01 38.03 26.48
N PRO A 46 15.29 37.25 27.55
CA PRO A 46 16.65 36.88 27.97
C PRO A 46 17.41 35.97 26.97
N LYS A 47 16.82 35.69 25.80
CA LYS A 47 17.39 34.85 24.73
C LYS A 47 17.75 35.64 23.46
N LEU A 48 17.57 36.97 23.45
CA LEU A 48 17.77 37.76 22.25
C LEU A 48 19.28 37.94 21.97
N LYS A 49 19.80 37.17 21.01
CA LYS A 49 21.23 37.19 20.63
C LYS A 49 21.57 38.25 19.57
N ALA A 50 20.58 38.80 18.89
CA ALA A 50 20.81 39.77 17.81
C ALA A 50 19.75 40.87 17.82
N VAL A 51 20.19 42.12 17.73
CA VAL A 51 19.36 43.32 17.67
C VAL A 51 19.78 44.15 16.46
N GLN A 52 18.79 44.59 15.68
CA GLN A 52 18.98 45.50 14.57
C GLN A 52 18.08 46.71 14.76
N LEU A 53 18.69 47.89 14.87
CA LEU A 53 18.02 49.17 15.11
C LEU A 53 18.36 50.19 14.01
N SER A 54 18.58 49.72 12.78
CA SER A 54 18.96 50.58 11.65
C SER A 54 17.86 51.60 11.31
N ASN A 55 18.23 52.81 10.92
CA ASN A 55 17.31 53.87 10.43
C ASN A 55 16.27 54.38 11.45
N ASN A 56 16.55 54.29 12.77
CA ASN A 56 15.59 54.61 13.82
C ASN A 56 15.62 56.07 14.34
N GLY A 57 15.95 57.05 13.50
CA GLY A 57 15.73 58.46 13.83
C GLY A 57 16.47 59.04 15.06
N GLY A 58 17.36 58.26 15.70
CA GLY A 58 18.37 58.70 16.66
C GLY A 58 17.94 59.72 17.71
N SER A 59 16.81 59.52 18.39
CA SER A 59 16.49 60.32 19.58
C SER A 59 17.45 59.97 20.72
N LEU A 60 17.87 60.96 21.50
CA LEU A 60 18.75 60.83 22.67
C LEU A 60 18.29 59.73 23.64
N ILE A 61 16.97 59.55 23.76
CA ILE A 61 16.31 58.55 24.62
C ILE A 61 16.63 57.11 24.15
N GLY A 62 16.83 56.93 22.84
CA GLY A 62 17.07 55.62 22.26
C GLY A 62 18.44 55.04 22.55
N TYR A 63 19.48 55.87 22.51
CA TYR A 63 20.84 55.41 22.75
C TYR A 63 21.18 55.24 24.22
N ALA A 64 20.62 56.07 25.11
CA ALA A 64 20.72 55.85 26.55
C ALA A 64 20.16 54.47 26.95
N ARG A 65 19.10 54.04 26.27
CA ARG A 65 18.50 52.71 26.48
C ARG A 65 19.29 51.58 25.82
N VAL A 66 20.05 51.83 24.74
CA VAL A 66 21.00 50.86 24.18
C VAL A 66 22.17 50.63 25.14
N GLU A 67 22.64 51.68 25.83
CA GLU A 67 23.63 51.53 26.92
C GLU A 67 23.07 50.65 28.05
N GLU A 68 21.85 50.92 28.51
CA GLU A 68 21.22 50.09 29.54
C GLU A 68 21.02 48.64 29.07
N LEU A 69 20.65 48.44 27.79
CA LEU A 69 20.56 47.12 27.18
C LEU A 69 21.93 46.42 27.18
N LEU A 70 23.02 47.10 26.85
CA LEU A 70 24.36 46.48 26.83
C LEU A 70 24.96 46.25 28.21
N GLN A 71 24.53 47.02 29.23
CA GLN A 71 24.92 46.81 30.63
C GLN A 71 24.14 45.65 31.26
N VAL A 72 22.84 45.55 31.00
CA VAL A 72 21.95 44.54 31.60
C VAL A 72 21.97 43.21 30.84
N ASN A 73 22.11 43.25 29.50
CA ASN A 73 22.02 42.07 28.64
C ASN A 73 23.40 41.41 28.40
N GLN A 74 23.64 40.31 29.12
CA GLN A 74 24.86 39.50 28.95
C GLN A 74 24.75 38.42 27.85
N VAL A 75 23.69 38.43 27.03
CA VAL A 75 23.43 37.41 25.99
C VAL A 75 23.50 38.00 24.57
N LEU A 76 23.43 39.32 24.42
CA LEU A 76 23.47 39.96 23.12
C LEU A 76 24.81 39.75 22.42
N GLU A 77 24.80 39.02 21.30
CA GLU A 77 26.00 38.72 20.50
C GLU A 77 26.12 39.66 19.29
N ARG A 78 25.03 40.19 18.75
CA ARG A 78 25.04 41.01 17.51
C ARG A 78 24.20 42.28 17.66
N LEU A 79 24.78 43.43 17.33
CA LEU A 79 24.13 44.74 17.34
C LEU A 79 24.38 45.49 16.03
N SER A 80 23.31 45.95 15.36
CA SER A 80 23.41 46.87 14.21
C SER A 80 22.65 48.16 14.50
N LEU A 81 23.31 49.30 14.30
CA LEU A 81 22.78 50.66 14.47
C LEU A 81 22.91 51.48 13.16
N ASP A 82 22.91 50.80 12.01
CA ASP A 82 23.22 51.42 10.72
C ASP A 82 22.28 52.59 10.34
N GLN A 83 22.78 53.58 9.60
CA GLN A 83 22.03 54.73 9.09
C GLN A 83 21.33 55.58 10.16
N SER A 84 21.93 55.70 11.35
CA SER A 84 21.34 56.50 12.42
C SER A 84 21.86 57.94 12.44
N ASP A 85 20.95 58.92 12.65
CA ASP A 85 21.25 60.35 12.47
C ASP A 85 22.19 60.94 13.56
N HIS A 86 23.11 61.80 13.12
CA HIS A 86 24.23 62.38 13.88
C HIS A 86 23.85 63.23 15.11
N ARG A 87 22.65 63.83 15.13
CA ARG A 87 22.28 64.81 16.17
C ARG A 87 22.04 64.22 17.56
N GLY A 88 21.66 62.95 17.65
CA GLY A 88 21.62 62.19 18.92
C GLY A 88 22.83 61.28 19.13
N LEU A 89 23.70 61.15 18.11
CA LEU A 89 24.76 60.15 18.09
C LEU A 89 25.98 60.55 18.93
N GLU A 90 26.32 61.83 19.10
CA GLU A 90 27.53 62.17 19.88
C GLU A 90 27.46 61.68 21.33
N ASN A 91 26.30 61.83 21.99
CA ASN A 91 26.12 61.36 23.35
C ASN A 91 25.81 59.85 23.39
N GLY A 92 25.01 59.36 22.43
CA GLY A 92 24.66 57.95 22.34
C GLY A 92 25.83 57.02 21.97
N LEU A 93 26.68 57.47 21.05
CA LEU A 93 27.94 56.81 20.70
C LEU A 93 28.90 56.87 21.87
N LYS A 94 29.06 58.01 22.55
CA LYS A 94 29.89 58.08 23.77
C LYS A 94 29.45 57.05 24.82
N SER A 95 28.15 56.93 25.08
CA SER A 95 27.57 55.91 25.94
C SER A 95 27.82 54.47 25.45
N LEU A 96 27.72 54.22 24.15
CA LEU A 96 28.09 52.93 23.56
C LEU A 96 29.59 52.63 23.74
N LEU A 97 30.43 53.64 23.57
CA LEU A 97 31.89 53.51 23.63
C LEU A 97 32.41 53.40 25.07
N THR A 98 31.69 53.91 26.07
CA THR A 98 32.00 53.67 27.49
C THR A 98 31.58 52.28 27.94
N THR A 99 30.53 51.71 27.34
CA THR A 99 30.03 50.36 27.68
C THR A 99 30.71 49.23 26.93
N LEU A 100 31.16 49.45 25.69
CA LEU A 100 31.83 48.45 24.87
C LEU A 100 33.06 47.79 25.55
N PRO A 101 33.95 48.52 26.26
CA PRO A 101 35.08 47.92 27.00
C PRO A 101 34.66 46.90 28.06
N ILE A 102 33.49 47.12 28.68
CA ILE A 102 33.00 46.32 29.83
C ILE A 102 32.12 45.16 29.34
N ASN A 103 31.55 45.28 28.14
CA ASN A 103 30.68 44.27 27.57
C ASN A 103 31.43 43.01 27.14
N SER A 104 30.99 41.85 27.66
CA SER A 104 31.61 40.54 27.43
C SER A 104 30.80 39.62 26.50
N SER A 105 29.63 40.06 26.05
CA SER A 105 28.69 39.26 25.25
C SER A 105 28.74 39.59 23.76
N LEU A 106 28.95 40.86 23.41
CA LEU A 106 28.88 41.34 22.04
C LEU A 106 30.03 40.79 21.19
N ARG A 107 29.67 40.13 20.09
CA ARG A 107 30.59 39.55 19.09
C ARG A 107 30.58 40.33 17.78
N SER A 108 29.48 40.98 17.43
CA SER A 108 29.34 41.73 16.17
C SER A 108 28.71 43.09 16.40
N LEU A 109 29.34 44.15 15.88
CA LEU A 109 28.85 45.52 15.92
C LEU A 109 28.84 46.13 14.52
N SER A 110 27.71 46.71 14.12
CA SER A 110 27.58 47.47 12.87
C SER A 110 27.13 48.90 13.15
N LEU A 111 27.92 49.86 12.68
CA LEU A 111 27.70 51.30 12.75
C LEU A 111 27.81 51.91 11.33
N ALA A 112 27.30 51.22 10.32
CA ALA A 112 27.47 51.64 8.93
C ALA A 112 26.64 52.90 8.63
N ASN A 113 27.21 53.85 7.89
CA ASN A 113 26.58 55.13 7.53
C ASN A 113 26.06 55.94 8.74
N CYS A 114 26.71 55.84 9.90
CA CYS A 114 26.35 56.59 11.11
C CYS A 114 27.00 57.99 11.19
N ARG A 115 27.79 58.39 10.17
CA ARG A 115 28.53 59.66 10.14
C ARG A 115 29.41 59.87 11.39
N LEU A 116 30.14 58.83 11.81
CA LEU A 116 30.97 58.85 13.03
C LEU A 116 32.01 59.99 13.05
N GLY A 117 32.53 60.38 11.88
CA GLY A 117 33.64 61.33 11.77
C GLY A 117 34.94 60.79 12.36
N SER A 118 36.02 61.60 12.30
CA SER A 118 37.33 61.19 12.84
C SER A 118 37.29 60.98 14.35
N ALA A 119 36.64 61.88 15.11
CA ALA A 119 36.57 61.78 16.58
C ALA A 119 35.84 60.51 17.04
N GLY A 120 34.70 60.18 16.43
CA GLY A 120 33.94 58.98 16.79
C GLY A 120 34.69 57.68 16.50
N VAL A 121 35.47 57.63 15.41
CA VAL A 121 36.31 56.46 15.07
C VAL A 121 37.51 56.35 16.00
N ILE A 122 38.13 57.47 16.42
CA ILE A 122 39.20 57.47 17.43
C ILE A 122 38.68 56.93 18.77
N ASP A 123 37.51 57.39 19.22
CA ASP A 123 36.93 56.91 20.46
C ASP A 123 36.51 55.44 20.36
N LEU A 124 36.03 54.99 19.19
CA LEU A 124 35.77 53.59 18.91
C LEU A 124 37.05 52.74 18.99
N ALA A 125 38.15 53.21 18.41
CA ALA A 125 39.44 52.53 18.51
C ALA A 125 39.88 52.40 19.98
N LYS A 126 39.75 53.47 20.79
CA LYS A 126 40.06 53.40 22.23
C LYS A 126 39.19 52.37 22.96
N ALA A 127 37.89 52.32 22.66
CA ALA A 127 36.99 51.35 23.27
C ALA A 127 37.33 49.90 22.89
N MET A 128 37.68 49.67 21.61
CA MET A 128 38.12 48.38 21.10
C MET A 128 39.43 47.91 21.74
N ALA A 129 40.31 48.81 22.17
CA ALA A 129 41.58 48.43 22.79
C ALA A 129 41.40 47.67 24.11
N PHE A 130 40.25 47.82 24.78
CA PHE A 130 39.93 47.13 26.03
C PHE A 130 38.95 45.98 25.85
N ASN A 131 38.19 45.95 24.75
CA ASN A 131 37.25 44.89 24.47
C ASN A 131 37.96 43.66 23.86
N GLN A 132 37.75 42.48 24.46
CA GLN A 132 38.35 41.22 24.04
C GLN A 132 37.33 40.23 23.44
N THR A 133 36.12 40.68 23.15
CA THR A 133 35.00 39.82 22.75
C THR A 133 34.48 40.12 21.37
N LEU A 134 34.68 41.34 20.87
CA LEU A 134 34.23 41.76 19.56
C LEU A 134 35.01 41.04 18.46
N GLU A 135 34.31 40.26 17.64
CA GLU A 135 34.85 39.47 16.53
C GLU A 135 34.60 40.13 15.16
N SER A 136 33.53 40.91 15.02
CA SER A 136 33.16 41.57 13.77
C SER A 136 32.76 43.03 13.98
N LEU A 137 33.38 43.94 13.23
CA LEU A 137 33.08 45.36 13.23
C LEU A 137 32.81 45.88 11.81
N CYS A 138 31.69 46.56 11.63
CA CYS A 138 31.35 47.24 10.39
C CYS A 138 31.19 48.74 10.64
N ILE A 139 32.07 49.56 10.04
CA ILE A 139 31.96 51.03 10.04
C ILE A 139 31.91 51.58 8.62
N ARG A 140 31.40 50.78 7.68
CA ARG A 140 31.26 51.13 6.26
C ARG A 140 30.51 52.45 6.08
N GLY A 141 30.96 53.31 5.16
CA GLY A 141 30.26 54.56 4.84
C GLY A 141 30.41 55.65 5.90
N ASN A 142 31.35 55.51 6.82
CA ASN A 142 31.75 56.57 7.74
C ASN A 142 33.01 57.24 7.20
N GLN A 143 32.91 58.52 6.88
CA GLN A 143 34.06 59.32 6.48
C GLN A 143 34.90 59.65 7.72
N PHE A 144 36.18 59.28 7.70
CA PHE A 144 37.15 59.64 8.74
C PHE A 144 38.52 59.89 8.12
N GLY A 145 39.28 60.81 8.72
CA GLY A 145 40.60 61.20 8.23
C GLY A 145 41.74 60.29 8.68
N GLU A 146 42.94 60.61 8.21
CA GLU A 146 44.19 59.87 8.47
C GLU A 146 44.48 59.63 9.96
N GLU A 147 44.22 60.62 10.83
CA GLU A 147 44.42 60.49 12.27
C GLU A 147 43.60 59.33 12.87
N ALA A 148 42.34 59.22 12.45
CA ALA A 148 41.44 58.17 12.91
C ALA A 148 41.81 56.81 12.32
N ALA A 149 42.25 56.75 11.06
CA ALA A 149 42.78 55.54 10.44
C ALA A 149 44.04 55.04 11.17
N THR A 150 44.92 55.96 11.58
CA THR A 150 46.14 55.65 12.33
C THR A 150 45.82 55.14 13.73
N ALA A 151 44.85 55.75 14.42
CA ALA A 151 44.38 55.28 15.72
C ALA A 151 43.80 53.87 15.64
N LEU A 152 42.97 53.60 14.61
CA LEU A 152 42.42 52.28 14.36
C LEU A 152 43.53 51.26 14.02
N ALA A 153 44.49 51.65 13.19
CA ALA A 153 45.64 50.81 12.84
C ALA A 153 46.46 50.41 14.08
N ALA A 154 46.76 51.36 14.97
CA ALA A 154 47.51 51.08 16.20
C ALA A 154 46.79 50.02 17.06
N VAL A 155 45.49 50.16 17.24
CA VAL A 155 44.67 49.22 18.04
C VAL A 155 44.59 47.85 17.39
N LEU A 156 44.49 47.77 16.06
CA LEU A 156 44.51 46.50 15.32
C LEU A 156 45.85 45.77 15.48
N ALA A 157 46.97 46.49 15.47
CA ALA A 157 48.28 45.89 15.68
C ALA A 157 48.43 45.32 17.10
N THR A 158 47.99 46.07 18.11
CA THR A 158 48.33 45.76 19.51
C THR A 158 47.26 44.98 20.28
N THR A 159 46.03 45.48 20.31
CA THR A 159 45.07 45.16 21.39
C THR A 159 43.80 44.47 20.91
N ALA A 160 43.35 44.72 19.68
CA ALA A 160 42.14 44.10 19.12
C ALA A 160 42.37 42.65 18.63
N LYS A 161 42.79 41.76 19.55
CA LYS A 161 43.11 40.35 19.25
C LYS A 161 41.89 39.43 19.13
N SER A 162 40.69 39.89 19.47
CA SER A 162 39.44 39.15 19.23
C SER A 162 38.85 39.37 17.84
N LEU A 163 39.25 40.46 17.18
CA LEU A 163 38.64 40.89 15.93
C LEU A 163 39.10 40.00 14.77
N LYS A 164 38.13 39.39 14.09
CA LYS A 164 38.30 38.53 12.90
C LYS A 164 37.82 39.22 11.63
N GLN A 165 36.83 40.11 11.72
CA GLN A 165 36.24 40.77 10.56
C GLN A 165 36.16 42.28 10.78
N LEU A 166 36.69 43.05 9.83
CA LEU A 166 36.61 44.50 9.82
C LEU A 166 36.14 45.02 8.46
N ASN A 167 35.11 45.86 8.45
CA ASN A 167 34.60 46.48 7.23
C ASN A 167 34.77 48.00 7.25
N LEU A 168 35.68 48.48 6.40
CA LEU A 168 36.04 49.89 6.17
C LEU A 168 35.69 50.34 4.74
N GLY A 169 34.68 49.73 4.12
CA GLY A 169 34.29 50.10 2.77
C GLY A 169 33.65 51.48 2.70
N SER A 170 33.82 52.22 1.60
CA SER A 170 33.21 53.55 1.41
C SER A 170 33.55 54.55 2.53
N CYS A 171 34.74 54.46 3.15
CA CYS A 171 35.16 55.32 4.26
C CYS A 171 36.02 56.52 3.83
N HIS A 172 36.26 56.69 2.52
CA HIS A 172 37.11 57.73 1.93
C HIS A 172 38.57 57.69 2.43
N LEU A 173 39.09 56.47 2.61
CA LEU A 173 40.50 56.28 2.96
C LEU A 173 41.40 56.66 1.77
N ASP A 174 42.38 57.52 2.02
CA ASP A 174 43.45 57.88 1.10
C ASP A 174 44.68 56.97 1.29
N ASP A 175 45.71 57.20 0.49
CA ASP A 175 46.93 56.37 0.52
C ASP A 175 47.65 56.34 1.89
N PRO A 176 47.83 57.47 2.61
CA PRO A 176 48.36 57.46 3.97
C PRO A 176 47.51 56.63 4.94
N SER A 177 46.19 56.81 4.91
CA SER A 177 45.26 56.04 5.75
C SER A 177 45.31 54.55 5.44
N GLY A 178 45.35 54.20 4.15
CA GLY A 178 45.48 52.82 3.67
C GLY A 178 46.80 52.17 4.07
N ALA A 179 47.91 52.92 3.99
CA ALA A 179 49.23 52.46 4.41
C ALA A 179 49.29 52.22 5.93
N ALA A 180 48.64 53.05 6.75
CA ALA A 180 48.55 52.84 8.20
C ALA A 180 47.83 51.51 8.52
N ILE A 181 46.67 51.27 7.92
CA ILE A 181 45.91 50.02 8.07
C ILE A 181 46.69 48.82 7.51
N ALA A 182 47.43 49.00 6.41
CA ALA A 182 48.26 47.94 5.84
C ALA A 182 49.41 47.55 6.77
N ASN A 183 50.07 48.53 7.39
CA ASN A 183 51.18 48.27 8.32
C ASN A 183 50.70 47.55 9.58
N SER A 184 49.50 47.86 10.10
CA SER A 184 48.99 47.18 11.29
C SER A 184 48.68 45.70 11.06
N LEU A 185 48.43 45.30 9.81
CA LEU A 185 48.30 43.88 9.45
C LEU A 185 49.59 43.11 9.74
N ALA A 186 50.78 43.70 9.60
CA ALA A 186 52.03 42.99 9.84
C ALA A 186 52.11 42.38 11.26
N ASP A 187 51.54 43.06 12.25
CA ASP A 187 51.51 42.64 13.66
C ASP A 187 50.19 42.00 14.09
N ASN A 188 49.15 42.12 13.27
CA ASN A 188 47.87 41.47 13.52
C ASN A 188 47.91 40.00 13.08
N THR A 189 47.41 39.11 13.94
CA THR A 189 47.42 37.66 13.70
C THR A 189 46.03 37.05 13.84
N THR A 190 44.98 37.88 13.86
CA THR A 190 43.62 37.45 14.26
C THR A 190 42.60 37.79 13.19
N LEU A 191 42.86 38.84 12.41
CA LEU A 191 41.99 39.29 11.34
C LEU A 191 41.99 38.28 10.19
N GLU A 192 40.78 37.87 9.80
CA GLU A 192 40.52 36.95 8.70
C GLU A 192 39.92 37.66 7.49
N VAL A 193 39.13 38.71 7.72
CA VAL A 193 38.44 39.49 6.67
C VAL A 193 38.65 40.97 6.93
N LEU A 194 39.22 41.67 5.94
CA LEU A 194 39.32 43.12 5.94
C LEU A 194 38.72 43.67 4.64
N ASN A 195 37.64 44.43 4.73
CA ASN A 195 37.03 45.05 3.56
C ASN A 195 37.48 46.51 3.43
N LEU A 196 38.17 46.82 2.32
CA LEU A 196 38.64 48.16 1.95
C LEU A 196 38.04 48.63 0.62
N ARG A 197 36.95 48.01 0.16
CA ARG A 197 36.26 48.35 -1.09
C ARG A 197 35.81 49.81 -1.12
N ASP A 198 35.84 50.42 -2.31
CA ASP A 198 35.27 51.76 -2.55
C ASP A 198 35.95 52.83 -1.68
N ASN A 199 37.28 52.88 -1.73
CA ASN A 199 38.10 53.91 -1.09
C ASN A 199 39.02 54.56 -2.14
N SER A 200 39.81 55.56 -1.73
CA SER A 200 40.75 56.29 -2.60
C SER A 200 42.18 55.74 -2.46
N LEU A 201 42.32 54.40 -2.38
CA LEU A 201 43.61 53.74 -2.22
C LEU A 201 44.34 53.63 -3.56
N GLY A 202 45.61 54.01 -3.57
CA GLY A 202 46.50 54.04 -4.73
C GLY A 202 47.65 53.04 -4.65
N GLU A 203 48.70 53.32 -5.43
CA GLU A 203 49.86 52.42 -5.56
C GLU A 203 50.63 52.27 -4.23
N ALA A 204 50.72 53.34 -3.43
CA ALA A 204 51.45 53.32 -2.16
C ALA A 204 50.81 52.33 -1.18
N THR A 205 49.47 52.33 -1.08
CA THR A 205 48.73 51.35 -0.29
C THR A 205 48.93 49.93 -0.82
N GLY A 206 48.84 49.72 -2.14
CA GLY A 206 49.05 48.41 -2.76
C GLY A 206 50.42 47.80 -2.45
N ARG A 207 51.48 48.61 -2.49
CA ARG A 207 52.84 48.20 -2.14
C ARG A 207 52.96 47.83 -0.66
N THR A 208 52.38 48.63 0.22
CA THR A 208 52.43 48.43 1.68
C THR A 208 51.64 47.19 2.11
N LEU A 209 50.45 46.98 1.53
CA LEU A 209 49.67 45.76 1.72
C LEU A 209 50.46 44.52 1.26
N ASN A 210 51.15 44.63 0.12
CA ASN A 210 51.96 43.53 -0.37
C ASN A 210 53.13 43.19 0.56
N THR A 211 53.76 44.17 1.20
CA THR A 211 54.82 43.92 2.18
C THR A 211 54.28 43.32 3.48
N ALA A 212 53.15 43.83 3.99
CA ALA A 212 52.55 43.33 5.22
C ALA A 212 52.02 41.89 5.09
N LEU A 213 51.38 41.56 3.97
CA LEU A 213 50.79 40.23 3.76
C LEU A 213 51.80 39.11 3.52
N ARG A 214 53.08 39.43 3.26
CA ARG A 214 54.13 38.41 3.11
C ARG A 214 54.27 37.57 4.37
N GLY A 215 54.27 38.22 5.54
CA GLY A 215 54.37 37.58 6.86
C GLY A 215 53.01 37.16 7.45
N HIS A 216 51.92 37.79 7.02
CA HIS A 216 50.58 37.51 7.54
C HIS A 216 50.01 36.20 7.01
N THR A 217 49.55 35.32 7.90
CA THR A 217 49.01 34.00 7.55
C THR A 217 47.52 33.81 7.84
N THR A 218 46.89 34.70 8.60
CA THR A 218 45.48 34.53 9.01
C THR A 218 44.45 35.25 8.13
N LEU A 219 44.85 36.27 7.36
CA LEU A 219 43.93 37.01 6.49
C LEU A 219 43.57 36.15 5.27
N LEU A 220 42.28 35.98 5.04
CA LEU A 220 41.70 35.12 4.00
C LEU A 220 41.04 35.95 2.90
N GLN A 221 40.41 37.07 3.27
CA GLN A 221 39.68 37.92 2.34
C GLN A 221 40.07 39.38 2.53
N LEU A 222 40.45 40.02 1.42
CA LEU A 222 40.75 41.44 1.33
C LEU A 222 40.08 42.05 0.08
N PRO A 223 38.77 42.34 0.12
CA PRO A 223 38.10 43.04 -0.96
C PRO A 223 38.68 44.46 -1.14
N LEU A 224 39.26 44.71 -2.32
CA LEU A 224 39.89 45.97 -2.73
C LEU A 224 39.22 46.60 -3.97
N GLU A 225 38.04 46.10 -4.37
CA GLU A 225 37.31 46.61 -5.53
C GLU A 225 37.05 48.12 -5.40
N LEU A 226 36.89 48.82 -6.53
CA LEU A 226 36.61 50.26 -6.55
C LEU A 226 37.69 51.10 -5.83
N ASN A 227 38.96 50.73 -5.97
CA ASN A 227 40.13 51.52 -5.57
C ASN A 227 41.05 51.75 -6.79
N SER A 228 41.99 52.68 -6.67
CA SER A 228 42.99 53.02 -7.71
C SER A 228 44.29 52.22 -7.57
N ILE A 229 44.21 50.95 -7.16
CA ILE A 229 45.36 50.06 -6.98
C ILE A 229 45.69 49.35 -8.30
N ASP A 230 46.97 49.34 -8.68
CA ASP A 230 47.44 48.63 -9.88
C ASP A 230 47.16 47.12 -9.80
N LEU A 231 46.73 46.54 -10.93
CA LEU A 231 46.45 45.12 -11.12
C LEU A 231 47.62 44.22 -10.72
N ARG A 232 48.86 44.71 -10.86
CA ARG A 232 50.07 43.99 -10.43
C ARG A 232 50.05 43.67 -8.94
N TRP A 233 49.67 44.64 -8.09
CA TRP A 233 49.58 44.44 -6.65
C TRP A 233 48.38 43.55 -6.29
N LEU A 234 47.23 43.76 -6.92
CA LEU A 234 46.04 42.93 -6.71
C LEU A 234 46.32 41.44 -7.00
N GLY A 235 47.05 41.14 -8.07
CA GLY A 235 47.46 39.78 -8.40
C GLY A 235 48.39 39.14 -7.36
N GLN A 236 49.35 39.90 -6.82
CA GLN A 236 50.26 39.41 -5.77
C GLN A 236 49.52 39.19 -4.44
N ILE A 237 48.67 40.14 -4.04
CA ILE A 237 47.83 40.05 -2.85
C ILE A 237 46.93 38.82 -2.92
N LYS A 238 46.27 38.60 -4.06
CA LYS A 238 45.42 37.42 -4.28
C LYS A 238 46.19 36.10 -4.06
N LYS A 239 47.39 35.98 -4.63
CA LYS A 239 48.24 34.78 -4.42
C LYS A 239 48.58 34.55 -2.94
N MET A 240 48.81 35.62 -2.17
CA MET A 240 49.09 35.50 -0.74
C MET A 240 47.85 35.12 0.07
N LEU A 241 46.67 35.62 -0.30
CA LEU A 241 45.40 35.20 0.31
C LEU A 241 45.10 33.72 0.01
N ASP A 242 45.31 33.27 -1.23
CA ASP A 242 45.15 31.87 -1.61
C ASP A 242 46.09 30.96 -0.82
N ARG A 243 47.35 31.38 -0.60
CA ARG A 243 48.29 30.69 0.31
C ARG A 243 47.72 30.58 1.72
N ASN A 244 47.21 31.67 2.28
CA ASN A 244 46.66 31.70 3.64
C ASN A 244 45.42 30.80 3.77
N LEU A 245 44.56 30.78 2.75
CA LEU A 245 43.41 29.88 2.68
C LEU A 245 43.85 28.41 2.72
N GLN A 246 44.84 28.03 1.91
CA GLN A 246 45.40 26.68 1.92
C GLN A 246 46.03 26.31 3.28
N LEU A 247 46.72 27.25 3.92
CA LEU A 247 47.28 27.02 5.27
C LEU A 247 46.17 26.78 6.30
N LYS A 248 45.09 27.57 6.26
CA LYS A 248 43.92 27.37 7.14
C LYS A 248 43.23 26.04 6.87
N GLU A 249 43.10 25.62 5.61
CA GLU A 249 42.53 24.32 5.24
C GLU A 249 43.40 23.17 5.76
N LYS A 250 44.72 23.24 5.58
CA LYS A 250 45.66 22.23 6.12
C LYS A 250 45.70 22.20 7.64
N ALA A 251 45.50 23.34 8.30
CA ALA A 251 45.45 23.46 9.75
C ALA A 251 44.09 23.04 10.35
N ARG A 252 43.06 22.72 9.54
CA ARG A 252 41.80 22.18 10.07
C ARG A 252 42.09 20.90 10.83
N PRO A 253 41.51 20.71 12.04
CA PRO A 253 41.79 19.53 12.84
C PRO A 253 41.48 18.25 12.05
N GLN A 254 42.43 17.31 11.98
CA GLN A 254 42.30 16.03 11.25
C GLN A 254 41.02 15.25 11.60
N LYS A 255 40.45 15.48 12.80
CA LYS A 255 39.17 14.92 13.23
C LYS A 255 38.00 15.32 12.31
N TYR A 256 37.97 16.55 11.81
CA TYR A 256 36.93 17.00 10.87
C TYR A 256 37.18 16.48 9.46
N GLN A 257 38.43 16.34 9.04
CA GLN A 257 38.77 15.76 7.73
C GLN A 257 38.25 14.31 7.65
N LYS A 258 38.63 13.47 8.61
CA LYS A 258 38.14 12.07 8.70
C LYS A 258 36.61 12.01 8.76
N ARG A 259 35.99 12.89 9.54
CA ARG A 259 34.53 12.94 9.65
C ARG A 259 33.86 13.33 8.33
N ILE A 260 34.45 14.24 7.56
CA ILE A 260 33.94 14.63 6.24
C ILE A 260 34.08 13.46 5.28
N ASP A 261 35.22 12.78 5.27
CA ASP A 261 35.44 11.61 4.41
C ASP A 261 34.45 10.48 4.74
N GLU A 262 34.25 10.17 6.03
CA GLU A 262 33.22 9.24 6.51
C GLU A 262 31.81 9.64 6.05
N LEU A 263 31.46 10.93 6.14
CA LEU A 263 30.14 11.42 5.73
C LEU A 263 29.94 11.32 4.22
N VAL A 264 30.97 11.55 3.42
CA VAL A 264 30.92 11.39 1.97
C VAL A 264 30.75 9.92 1.59
N GLU A 265 31.39 9.01 2.32
CA GLU A 265 31.23 7.56 2.11
C GLU A 265 29.82 7.09 2.47
N CYS A 266 29.30 7.49 3.64
CA CYS A 266 27.90 7.27 4.02
C CYS A 266 26.91 7.83 2.97
N GLN A 267 27.18 9.01 2.41
CA GLN A 267 26.33 9.61 1.38
C GLN A 267 26.30 8.77 0.10
N ARG A 268 27.43 8.16 -0.29
CA ARG A 268 27.48 7.23 -1.43
C ARG A 268 26.68 5.98 -1.15
N GLU A 269 26.83 5.38 0.03
CA GLU A 269 26.06 4.21 0.45
C GLU A 269 24.55 4.48 0.42
N VAL A 270 24.11 5.60 1.00
CA VAL A 270 22.69 6.01 0.98
C VAL A 270 22.17 6.17 -0.44
N SER A 271 22.99 6.71 -1.35
CA SER A 271 22.60 6.87 -2.76
C SER A 271 22.40 5.50 -3.43
N THR A 272 23.32 4.56 -3.24
CA THR A 272 23.19 3.19 -3.80
C THR A 272 22.00 2.42 -3.22
N LEU A 273 21.76 2.54 -1.91
CA LEU A 273 20.59 1.95 -1.25
C LEU A 273 19.29 2.55 -1.77
N THR A 274 19.25 3.87 -1.97
CA THR A 274 18.09 4.56 -2.52
C THR A 274 17.76 4.08 -3.94
N GLU A 275 18.77 3.89 -4.80
CA GLU A 275 18.59 3.31 -6.13
C GLU A 275 18.09 1.86 -6.06
N THR A 276 18.63 1.06 -5.13
CA THR A 276 18.20 -0.33 -4.90
C THR A 276 16.76 -0.40 -4.43
N ILE A 277 16.35 0.47 -3.50
CA ILE A 277 14.96 0.56 -3.03
C ILE A 277 14.03 0.98 -4.16
N LYS A 278 14.42 1.95 -5.00
CA LYS A 278 13.64 2.35 -6.19
C LYS A 278 13.48 1.20 -7.19
N ARG A 279 14.52 0.38 -7.38
CA ARG A 279 14.43 -0.82 -8.24
C ARG A 279 13.49 -1.86 -7.64
N ASN A 280 13.62 -2.13 -6.34
CA ASN A 280 12.76 -3.09 -5.64
C ASN A 280 11.30 -2.65 -5.58
N SER A 281 11.03 -1.34 -5.41
CA SER A 281 9.66 -0.83 -5.42
C SER A 281 9.01 -0.97 -6.80
N ARG A 282 9.75 -0.74 -7.89
CA ARG A 282 9.26 -1.02 -9.26
C ARG A 282 8.96 -2.50 -9.47
N LEU A 283 9.87 -3.39 -9.08
CA LEU A 283 9.66 -4.83 -9.18
C LEU A 283 8.45 -5.27 -8.36
N LYS A 284 8.27 -4.71 -7.15
CA LYS A 284 7.09 -5.01 -6.31
C LYS A 284 5.78 -4.60 -6.99
N VAL A 285 5.72 -3.41 -7.59
CA VAL A 285 4.54 -2.95 -8.34
C VAL A 285 4.27 -3.85 -9.55
N GLU A 286 5.31 -4.27 -10.28
CA GLU A 286 5.16 -5.15 -11.43
C GLU A 286 4.63 -6.54 -11.01
N VAL A 287 5.19 -7.13 -9.96
CA VAL A 287 4.71 -8.40 -9.41
C VAL A 287 3.28 -8.27 -8.91
N GLN A 288 2.94 -7.17 -8.23
CA GLN A 288 1.57 -6.92 -7.77
C GLN A 288 0.60 -6.83 -8.94
N SER A 289 0.94 -6.10 -10.00
CA SER A 289 0.09 -5.99 -11.20
C SER A 289 -0.13 -7.33 -11.91
N LYS A 290 0.90 -8.19 -11.95
CA LYS A 290 0.79 -9.56 -12.48
C LYS A 290 -0.09 -10.44 -11.60
N GLN A 291 0.05 -10.32 -10.27
CA GLN A 291 -0.78 -11.04 -9.32
C GLN A 291 -2.25 -10.62 -9.43
N ASP A 292 -2.54 -9.31 -9.54
CA ASP A 292 -3.90 -8.79 -9.67
C ASP A 292 -4.55 -9.24 -11.00
N ALA A 293 -3.78 -9.29 -12.09
CA ALA A 293 -4.25 -9.82 -13.37
C ALA A 293 -4.61 -11.31 -13.30
N LEU A 294 -3.72 -12.13 -12.72
CA LEU A 294 -3.96 -13.56 -12.50
C LEU A 294 -5.18 -13.82 -11.60
N MET A 295 -5.33 -13.03 -10.52
CA MET A 295 -6.50 -13.12 -9.64
C MET A 295 -7.79 -12.80 -10.39
N LYS A 296 -7.77 -11.82 -11.30
CA LYS A 296 -8.93 -11.47 -12.12
C LYS A 296 -9.29 -12.59 -13.10
N GLU A 297 -8.31 -13.17 -13.79
CA GLU A 297 -8.52 -14.32 -14.68
C GLU A 297 -9.10 -15.53 -13.92
N LEU A 298 -8.60 -15.79 -12.71
CA LEU A 298 -9.10 -16.89 -11.87
C LEU A 298 -10.54 -16.65 -11.40
N GLU A 299 -10.89 -15.42 -11.05
CA GLU A 299 -12.26 -15.07 -10.66
C GLU A 299 -13.23 -15.14 -11.85
N GLU A 300 -12.80 -14.69 -13.04
CA GLU A 300 -13.56 -14.85 -14.29
C GLU A 300 -13.82 -16.33 -14.60
N ALA A 301 -12.79 -17.17 -14.56
CA ALA A 301 -12.93 -18.61 -14.76
C ALA A 301 -13.85 -19.27 -13.70
N ARG A 302 -13.77 -18.81 -12.44
CA ARG A 302 -14.64 -19.30 -11.36
C ARG A 302 -16.11 -18.96 -11.61
N ILE A 303 -16.40 -17.76 -12.12
CA ILE A 303 -17.75 -17.35 -12.50
C ILE A 303 -18.27 -18.22 -13.64
N GLU A 304 -17.45 -18.51 -14.65
CA GLU A 304 -17.80 -19.39 -15.77
C GLU A 304 -18.10 -20.83 -15.31
N GLU A 305 -17.32 -21.38 -14.38
CA GLU A 305 -17.60 -22.72 -13.85
C GLU A 305 -18.86 -22.73 -12.98
N LEU A 306 -19.13 -21.68 -12.20
CA LEU A 306 -20.37 -21.55 -11.43
C LEU A 306 -21.61 -21.46 -12.33
N THR A 307 -21.54 -20.74 -13.46
CA THR A 307 -22.66 -20.68 -14.41
C THR A 307 -22.88 -22.03 -15.07
N ARG A 308 -21.80 -22.76 -15.41
CA ARG A 308 -21.87 -24.11 -15.96
C ARG A 308 -22.49 -25.11 -14.98
N ILE A 309 -22.12 -25.07 -13.70
CA ILE A 309 -22.74 -25.89 -12.65
C ILE A 309 -24.24 -25.62 -12.57
N LYS A 310 -24.66 -24.34 -12.53
CA LYS A 310 -26.08 -23.98 -12.50
C LYS A 310 -26.85 -24.49 -13.71
N GLU A 311 -26.23 -24.47 -14.89
CA GLU A 311 -26.88 -25.01 -16.09
C GLU A 311 -27.01 -26.54 -16.03
N LEU A 312 -26.00 -27.23 -15.50
CA LEU A 312 -26.05 -28.68 -15.27
C LEU A 312 -27.11 -29.04 -14.23
N GLU A 313 -27.23 -28.29 -13.14
CA GLU A 313 -28.28 -28.46 -12.13
C GLU A 313 -29.68 -28.30 -12.74
N ARG A 314 -29.88 -27.30 -13.63
CA ARG A 314 -31.14 -27.14 -14.36
C ARG A 314 -31.45 -28.35 -15.24
N LYS A 315 -30.46 -28.84 -15.99
CA LYS A 315 -30.62 -30.02 -16.85
C LYS A 315 -30.90 -31.28 -16.03
N LEU A 316 -30.28 -31.43 -14.86
CA LEU A 316 -30.55 -32.55 -13.96
C LEU A 316 -31.99 -32.49 -13.43
N ALA A 317 -32.47 -31.31 -13.05
CA ALA A 317 -33.85 -31.13 -12.60
C ALA A 317 -34.88 -31.48 -13.69
N GLU A 318 -34.62 -31.10 -14.94
CA GLU A 318 -35.45 -31.49 -16.10
C GLU A 318 -35.49 -33.03 -16.26
N VAL A 319 -34.34 -33.69 -16.16
CA VAL A 319 -34.26 -35.18 -16.23
C VAL A 319 -34.97 -35.86 -15.06
N ASP A 320 -34.87 -35.31 -13.84
CA ASP A 320 -35.57 -35.84 -12.67
C ASP A 320 -37.10 -35.69 -12.82
N GLU A 321 -37.58 -34.60 -13.41
CA GLU A 321 -39.00 -34.41 -13.74
C GLU A 321 -39.47 -35.43 -14.79
N ASP A 322 -38.71 -35.60 -15.87
CA ASP A 322 -38.99 -36.60 -16.91
C ASP A 322 -39.01 -38.01 -16.34
N ARG A 323 -38.03 -38.35 -15.49
CA ARG A 323 -37.99 -39.64 -14.79
C ARG A 323 -39.22 -39.83 -13.90
N GLY A 324 -39.62 -38.79 -13.16
CA GLY A 324 -40.84 -38.82 -12.35
C GLY A 324 -42.10 -39.03 -13.19
N ASN A 325 -42.15 -38.52 -14.42
CA ASN A 325 -43.24 -38.77 -15.35
C ASN A 325 -43.23 -40.21 -15.87
N VAL A 326 -42.07 -40.74 -16.26
CA VAL A 326 -41.92 -42.15 -16.66
C VAL A 326 -42.30 -43.09 -15.51
N ASP A 327 -41.89 -42.81 -14.27
CA ASP A 327 -42.25 -43.63 -13.11
C ASP A 327 -43.78 -43.64 -12.88
N LYS A 328 -44.48 -42.51 -13.11
CA LYS A 328 -45.96 -42.47 -13.07
C LYS A 328 -46.58 -43.31 -14.18
N GLU A 329 -46.04 -43.29 -15.39
CA GLU A 329 -46.48 -44.12 -16.51
C GLU A 329 -46.28 -45.61 -16.20
N ILE A 330 -45.11 -45.99 -15.68
CA ILE A 330 -44.82 -47.36 -15.24
C ILE A 330 -45.83 -47.81 -14.18
N LEU A 331 -46.15 -46.96 -13.20
CA LEU A 331 -47.16 -47.26 -12.18
C LEU A 331 -48.58 -47.37 -12.76
N ALA A 332 -48.90 -46.62 -13.82
CA ALA A 332 -50.18 -46.74 -14.52
C ALA A 332 -50.26 -48.08 -15.27
N VAL A 333 -49.25 -48.40 -16.09
CA VAL A 333 -49.16 -49.68 -16.82
C VAL A 333 -49.13 -50.87 -15.86
N SER A 334 -48.43 -50.76 -14.73
CA SER A 334 -48.39 -51.83 -13.71
C SER A 334 -49.77 -52.06 -13.09
N ARG A 335 -50.56 -51.01 -12.86
CA ARG A 335 -51.94 -51.12 -12.38
C ARG A 335 -52.84 -51.77 -13.43
N GLU A 336 -52.75 -51.35 -14.69
CA GLU A 336 -53.48 -51.97 -15.79
C GLU A 336 -53.13 -53.45 -15.92
N MET A 337 -51.85 -53.80 -15.84
CA MET A 337 -51.39 -55.19 -15.90
C MET A 337 -51.89 -56.01 -14.71
N GLN A 338 -51.86 -55.46 -13.48
CA GLN A 338 -52.45 -56.12 -12.32
C GLN A 338 -53.96 -56.35 -12.48
N GLN A 339 -54.67 -55.39 -13.06
CA GLN A 339 -56.10 -55.54 -13.34
C GLN A 339 -56.32 -56.70 -14.33
N VAL A 340 -55.60 -56.73 -15.44
CA VAL A 340 -55.70 -57.82 -16.44
C VAL A 340 -55.35 -59.17 -15.82
N ILE A 341 -54.31 -59.24 -14.98
CA ILE A 341 -53.97 -60.47 -14.26
C ILE A 341 -55.13 -60.90 -13.36
N SER A 342 -55.72 -59.99 -12.58
CA SER A 342 -56.83 -60.32 -11.68
C SER A 342 -58.08 -60.78 -12.44
N GLU A 343 -58.37 -60.17 -13.60
CA GLU A 343 -59.46 -60.57 -14.49
C GLU A 343 -59.19 -61.96 -15.07
N GLY A 344 -57.96 -62.20 -15.55
CA GLY A 344 -57.54 -63.51 -16.06
C GLY A 344 -57.53 -64.62 -15.01
N GLU A 345 -57.08 -64.32 -13.78
CA GLU A 345 -57.16 -65.25 -12.64
C GLU A 345 -58.62 -65.56 -12.29
N TYR A 346 -59.49 -64.55 -12.27
CA TYR A 346 -60.91 -64.75 -12.06
C TYR A 346 -61.52 -65.65 -13.14
N GLU A 347 -61.26 -65.39 -14.42
CA GLU A 347 -61.72 -66.24 -15.52
C GLU A 347 -61.19 -67.67 -15.41
N ALA A 348 -59.90 -67.85 -15.09
CA ALA A 348 -59.29 -69.16 -14.89
C ALA A 348 -59.95 -69.93 -13.73
N THR A 349 -60.28 -69.26 -12.62
CA THR A 349 -61.01 -69.90 -11.52
C THR A 349 -62.42 -70.31 -11.93
N GLN A 350 -63.13 -69.50 -12.70
CA GLN A 350 -64.46 -69.83 -13.22
C GLN A 350 -64.42 -71.03 -14.18
N LEU A 351 -63.45 -71.06 -15.08
CA LEU A 351 -63.23 -72.18 -15.99
C LEU A 351 -62.90 -73.46 -15.22
N ASN A 352 -62.02 -73.40 -14.22
CA ASN A 352 -61.72 -74.55 -13.35
C ASN A 352 -62.96 -75.04 -12.60
N LEU A 353 -63.83 -74.14 -12.12
CA LEU A 353 -65.10 -74.52 -11.50
C LEU A 353 -66.03 -75.23 -12.50
N GLY A 354 -66.03 -74.78 -13.76
CA GLY A 354 -66.73 -75.43 -14.86
C GLY A 354 -66.18 -76.82 -15.18
N ILE A 355 -64.84 -76.96 -15.27
CA ILE A 355 -64.16 -78.24 -15.47
C ILE A 355 -64.51 -79.20 -14.34
N ASN A 356 -64.40 -78.78 -13.08
CA ASN A 356 -64.76 -79.62 -11.93
C ASN A 356 -66.21 -80.11 -11.99
N LYS A 357 -67.17 -79.26 -12.41
CA LYS A 357 -68.57 -79.68 -12.61
C LYS A 357 -68.70 -80.74 -13.71
N VAL A 358 -67.93 -80.61 -14.79
CA VAL A 358 -67.91 -81.59 -15.88
C VAL A 358 -67.26 -82.89 -15.42
N GLU A 359 -66.15 -82.83 -14.68
CA GLU A 359 -65.51 -83.99 -14.07
C GLU A 359 -66.44 -84.72 -13.09
N GLU A 360 -67.20 -84.00 -12.28
CA GLU A 360 -68.22 -84.56 -11.38
C GLU A 360 -69.28 -85.34 -12.18
N ARG A 361 -69.74 -84.78 -13.30
CA ARG A 361 -70.67 -85.45 -14.22
C ARG A 361 -70.04 -86.68 -14.86
N ILE A 362 -68.77 -86.61 -15.26
CA ILE A 362 -68.04 -87.76 -15.80
C ILE A 362 -67.97 -88.87 -14.74
N ARG A 363 -67.59 -88.56 -13.49
CA ARG A 363 -67.61 -89.52 -12.38
C ARG A 363 -68.99 -90.15 -12.16
N GLN A 364 -70.05 -89.36 -12.23
CA GLN A 364 -71.42 -89.88 -12.12
C GLN A 364 -71.75 -90.83 -13.28
N CYS A 365 -71.36 -90.49 -14.51
CA CYS A 365 -71.50 -91.36 -15.67
C CYS A 365 -70.68 -92.65 -15.53
N GLU A 366 -69.43 -92.57 -15.07
CA GLU A 366 -68.58 -93.74 -14.80
C GLU A 366 -69.21 -94.65 -13.74
N LYS A 367 -69.72 -94.07 -12.65
CA LYS A 367 -70.44 -94.83 -11.61
C LYS A 367 -71.68 -95.52 -12.19
N HIS A 368 -72.44 -94.81 -13.02
CA HIS A 368 -73.58 -95.39 -13.75
C HIS A 368 -73.17 -96.53 -14.66
N MET A 369 -72.09 -96.36 -15.44
CA MET A 369 -71.55 -97.40 -16.31
C MET A 369 -71.10 -98.64 -15.52
N VAL A 370 -70.45 -98.47 -14.38
CA VAL A 370 -70.05 -99.59 -13.50
C VAL A 370 -71.28 -100.32 -12.96
N THR A 371 -72.32 -99.61 -12.53
CA THR A 371 -73.58 -100.25 -12.09
C THR A 371 -74.29 -100.98 -13.23
N SER A 372 -74.37 -100.38 -14.41
CA SER A 372 -74.97 -101.02 -15.59
C SER A 372 -74.16 -102.24 -16.03
N ARG A 373 -72.83 -102.20 -15.91
CA ARG A 373 -71.97 -103.34 -16.21
C ARG A 373 -72.16 -104.50 -15.24
N LYS A 374 -72.30 -104.22 -13.94
CA LYS A 374 -72.69 -105.24 -12.95
C LYS A 374 -74.05 -105.87 -13.23
N GLN A 375 -75.02 -105.08 -13.69
CA GLN A 375 -76.34 -105.58 -14.09
C GLN A 375 -76.26 -106.47 -15.34
N LEU A 376 -75.41 -106.11 -16.31
CA LEU A 376 -75.12 -106.92 -17.48
C LEU A 376 -74.45 -108.24 -17.10
N ASP A 377 -73.42 -108.23 -16.25
CA ASP A 377 -72.75 -109.46 -15.79
C ASP A 377 -73.72 -110.39 -15.05
N GLN A 378 -74.64 -109.85 -14.24
CA GLN A 378 -75.71 -110.63 -13.60
C GLN A 378 -76.68 -111.23 -14.62
N PHE A 379 -77.06 -110.47 -15.64
CA PHE A 379 -77.94 -110.95 -16.71
C PHE A 379 -77.28 -112.04 -17.55
N GLU A 380 -76.00 -111.88 -17.91
CA GLU A 380 -75.22 -112.90 -18.61
C GLU A 380 -75.07 -114.18 -17.77
N GLY A 381 -74.87 -114.05 -16.46
CA GLY A 381 -74.87 -115.19 -15.54
C GLY A 381 -76.20 -115.95 -15.52
N GLN A 382 -77.32 -115.23 -15.40
CA GLN A 382 -78.67 -115.83 -15.40
C GLN A 382 -79.00 -116.50 -16.74
N ALA A 383 -78.70 -115.82 -17.86
CA ALA A 383 -78.90 -116.39 -19.20
C ALA A 383 -78.02 -117.62 -19.45
N GLY A 384 -76.80 -117.66 -18.89
CA GLY A 384 -75.91 -118.82 -18.95
C GLY A 384 -76.45 -120.03 -18.18
N GLU A 385 -77.07 -119.82 -17.02
CA GLU A 385 -77.71 -120.88 -16.23
C GLU A 385 -78.95 -121.44 -16.96
N GLU A 386 -79.79 -120.59 -17.53
CA GLU A 386 -80.96 -121.01 -18.32
C GLU A 386 -80.58 -121.80 -19.58
N LEU A 387 -79.51 -121.37 -20.29
CA LEU A 387 -79.00 -122.10 -21.47
C LEU A 387 -78.44 -123.47 -21.12
N ASN A 388 -77.80 -123.63 -19.95
CA ASN A 388 -77.29 -124.92 -19.50
C ASN A 388 -78.43 -125.88 -19.10
N ALA A 389 -79.48 -125.37 -18.45
CA ALA A 389 -80.68 -126.16 -18.14
C ALA A 389 -81.37 -126.68 -19.41
N LEU A 390 -81.49 -125.84 -20.44
CA LEU A 390 -82.06 -126.23 -21.74
C LEU A 390 -81.19 -127.27 -22.47
N ARG A 391 -79.86 -127.22 -22.33
CA ARG A 391 -78.95 -128.24 -22.90
C ARG A 391 -79.11 -129.60 -22.22
N GLU A 392 -79.27 -129.64 -20.89
CA GLU A 392 -79.52 -130.90 -20.18
C GLU A 392 -80.88 -131.53 -20.56
N GLU A 393 -81.92 -130.72 -20.79
CA GLU A 393 -83.19 -131.23 -21.28
C GLU A 393 -83.10 -131.77 -22.72
N LEU A 394 -82.34 -131.11 -23.59
CA LEU A 394 -82.11 -131.57 -24.96
C LEU A 394 -81.39 -132.93 -25.00
N GLU A 395 -80.37 -133.14 -24.15
CA GLU A 395 -79.62 -134.40 -24.10
C GLU A 395 -80.49 -135.57 -23.60
N LYS A 396 -81.43 -135.30 -22.67
CA LYS A 396 -82.44 -136.29 -22.24
C LYS A 396 -83.41 -136.64 -23.36
N ALA A 397 -83.83 -135.66 -24.16
CA ALA A 397 -84.74 -135.88 -25.29
C ALA A 397 -84.08 -136.68 -26.43
N GLU A 398 -82.79 -136.46 -26.71
CA GLU A 398 -82.06 -137.22 -27.74
C GLU A 398 -81.84 -138.68 -27.34
N LYS A 399 -81.55 -138.96 -26.06
CA LYS A 399 -81.47 -140.35 -25.54
C LYS A 399 -82.80 -141.09 -25.68
N ALA A 400 -83.93 -140.42 -25.47
CA ALA A 400 -85.26 -140.99 -25.64
C ALA A 400 -85.65 -141.22 -27.11
N ARG A 401 -85.08 -140.45 -28.05
CA ARG A 401 -85.32 -140.64 -29.49
C ARG A 401 -84.60 -141.87 -30.04
N SER A 402 -83.35 -142.12 -29.63
CA SER A 402 -82.61 -143.29 -30.14
C SER A 402 -83.19 -144.63 -29.67
N SER A 403 -83.85 -144.66 -28.49
CA SER A 403 -84.54 -145.86 -28.00
C SER A 403 -85.84 -146.16 -28.76
N ALA A 404 -86.53 -145.13 -29.27
CA ALA A 404 -87.73 -145.29 -30.08
C ALA A 404 -87.43 -145.81 -31.51
N GLU A 405 -86.31 -145.41 -32.12
CA GLU A 405 -85.91 -145.88 -33.46
C GLU A 405 -85.54 -147.38 -33.49
N LEU A 406 -84.97 -147.90 -32.41
CA LEU A 406 -84.62 -149.33 -32.26
C LEU A 406 -85.87 -150.24 -32.17
N LEU A 407 -86.96 -149.76 -31.55
CA LEU A 407 -88.22 -150.50 -31.44
C LEU A 407 -89.02 -150.50 -32.75
N ALA A 408 -88.98 -149.41 -33.51
CA ALA A 408 -89.65 -149.33 -34.82
C ALA A 408 -89.00 -150.24 -35.88
N ALA A 409 -87.67 -150.37 -35.87
CA ALA A 409 -86.93 -151.24 -36.80
C ALA A 409 -87.21 -152.75 -36.57
N ALA A 410 -87.54 -153.14 -35.34
CA ALA A 410 -87.86 -154.53 -35.00
C ALA A 410 -89.27 -154.95 -35.46
N ALA A 411 -90.24 -154.03 -35.43
CA ALA A 411 -91.62 -154.33 -35.86
C ALA A 411 -91.75 -154.47 -37.38
N GLN A 412 -91.03 -153.66 -38.16
CA GLN A 412 -91.08 -153.70 -39.63
C GLN A 412 -90.57 -155.04 -40.21
N ARG A 413 -89.54 -155.64 -39.59
CA ARG A 413 -88.95 -156.93 -40.01
C ARG A 413 -89.88 -158.14 -39.88
N ASN A 414 -90.82 -158.10 -38.93
CA ASN A 414 -91.78 -159.19 -38.73
C ASN A 414 -92.96 -159.12 -39.72
N LEU A 415 -93.24 -157.95 -40.29
CA LEU A 415 -94.35 -157.77 -41.24
C LEU A 415 -93.95 -158.22 -42.66
N ASP A 416 -92.69 -158.01 -43.04
CA ASP A 416 -92.17 -158.40 -44.37
C ASP A 416 -91.99 -159.91 -44.53
N THR A 417 -91.68 -160.63 -43.44
CA THR A 417 -91.54 -162.10 -43.49
C THR A 417 -92.88 -162.81 -43.65
N PHE A 418 -93.97 -162.31 -43.07
CA PHE A 418 -95.29 -162.95 -43.25
C PHE A 418 -95.88 -162.70 -44.64
N SER A 419 -95.63 -161.52 -45.24
CA SER A 419 -96.06 -161.19 -46.61
C SER A 419 -95.39 -162.07 -47.66
N SER A 420 -94.12 -162.46 -47.45
CA SER A 420 -93.35 -163.30 -48.38
C SER A 420 -93.88 -164.73 -48.49
N SER A 421 -94.42 -165.32 -47.42
CA SER A 421 -94.98 -166.69 -47.44
C SER A 421 -96.33 -166.77 -48.16
N VAL A 422 -97.11 -165.68 -48.18
CA VAL A 422 -98.41 -165.62 -48.90
C VAL A 422 -98.21 -165.50 -50.42
N LYS A 423 -97.01 -165.13 -50.89
CA LYS A 423 -96.68 -165.00 -52.31
C LYS A 423 -96.27 -166.33 -52.96
N ALA A 424 -95.67 -167.26 -52.22
CA ALA A 424 -95.12 -168.49 -52.79
C ALA A 424 -96.16 -169.58 -53.16
N ILE A 425 -97.35 -169.58 -52.57
CA ILE A 425 -98.40 -170.57 -52.93
C ILE A 425 -99.30 -170.04 -54.07
N ARG A 426 -99.17 -168.76 -54.44
CA ARG A 426 -100.02 -168.11 -55.45
C ARG A 426 -99.49 -168.23 -56.89
N GLU A 427 -98.29 -168.76 -57.13
CA GLU A 427 -97.64 -168.70 -58.45
C GLU A 427 -97.51 -170.02 -59.25
N ASP A 428 -97.86 -171.20 -58.73
CA ASP A 428 -97.78 -172.47 -59.51
C ASP A 428 -99.13 -172.99 -60.08
N LEU A 429 -100.07 -172.08 -60.34
CA LEU A 429 -101.27 -172.35 -61.14
C LEU A 429 -101.50 -171.25 -62.19
N ALA A 430 -100.61 -171.15 -63.19
CA ALA A 430 -100.94 -170.62 -64.53
C ALA A 430 -99.85 -170.93 -65.59
N GLY A 431 -99.95 -172.11 -66.23
CA GLY A 431 -99.23 -172.49 -67.45
C GLY A 431 -99.33 -173.99 -67.72
N GLY A 432 -100.17 -174.41 -68.67
CA GLY A 432 -100.44 -175.82 -68.99
C GLY A 432 -99.45 -176.45 -69.99
N ASP A 433 -99.23 -177.76 -69.86
CA ASP A 433 -99.56 -178.86 -70.80
C ASP A 433 -99.38 -180.20 -70.08
#